data_AF-A0A6J4QRE7-F1
#
_entry.id   AF-A0A6J4QRE7-F1
#
_cell.length_a   1.000
_cell.length_b   1.000
_cell.length_c   1.000
_cell.angle_alpha   90.00
_cell.angle_beta   90.00
_cell.angle_gamma   90.00
#
_symmetry.space_group_name_H-M   'P 1'
#
loop_
_entity.id
_entity.type
_entity.pdbx_description
1 polymer ?
#
loop_
_entity_poly.entity_id
_entity_poly.type
_entity_poly.pdbx_seq_one_letter_code
_entity_poly.pdbx_strand_id
1 'polypeptide(L)'
;MGSPRPKRLNEMDDLRDMGRFPVPVYVGATSNILLTICLTYLLKGRSEGPLTLPAWAVGIISANVAPVVALRSGMDEETSFPPIEEMGFFGDQHKFSSWVYAVASGNMLFWIVLSWSLFSRRRDRKTLAGMLALAFACTFFPAWIRPFRRP
;
A
#
# COMPACT_ATOMS: atom_id res chain seq x y z
N MET A 1 29.41 19.86 11.08
CA MET A 1 28.75 18.55 10.90
C MET A 1 27.87 18.66 9.68
N GLY A 2 28.24 18.03 8.56
CA GLY A 2 27.42 18.07 7.36
C GLY A 2 26.13 17.30 7.60
N SER A 3 24.97 17.90 7.33
CA SER A 3 23.70 17.18 7.37
C SER A 3 23.82 15.93 6.49
N PRO A 4 23.52 14.72 7.01
CA PRO A 4 23.57 13.52 6.18
C PRO A 4 22.70 13.71 4.95
N ARG A 5 23.23 13.35 3.78
CA ARG A 5 22.53 13.44 2.50
C ARG A 5 21.15 12.78 2.64
N PRO A 6 20.06 13.40 2.13
CA PRO A 6 18.74 12.80 2.22
C PRO A 6 18.72 11.46 1.50
N LYS A 7 18.16 10.46 2.19
CA LYS A 7 18.10 9.07 1.75
C LYS A 7 17.20 8.95 0.52
N ARG A 8 17.60 8.13 -0.45
CA ARG A 8 16.89 7.91 -1.72
C ARG A 8 16.02 6.67 -1.68
N LEU A 9 15.10 6.55 -2.64
CA LEU A 9 14.12 5.45 -2.68
C LEU A 9 14.74 4.04 -2.76
N ASN A 10 15.88 3.89 -3.44
CA ASN A 10 16.61 2.63 -3.54
C ASN A 10 17.41 2.28 -2.27
N GLU A 11 17.68 3.27 -1.42
CA GLU A 11 18.49 3.13 -0.21
C GLU A 11 17.64 2.75 1.01
N MET A 12 16.32 2.75 0.90
CA MET A 12 15.40 2.38 1.98
C MET A 12 15.76 1.01 2.57
N ASP A 13 15.93 0.96 3.90
CA ASP A 13 16.28 -0.25 4.65
C ASP A 13 15.49 -0.41 5.96
N ASP A 14 14.69 0.60 6.35
CA ASP A 14 13.87 0.59 7.57
C ASP A 14 12.42 1.02 7.24
N LEU A 15 11.44 0.39 7.90
CA LEU A 15 10.04 0.80 7.87
C LEU A 15 9.82 2.26 8.28
N ARG A 16 10.70 2.80 9.14
CA ARG A 16 10.66 4.20 9.57
C ARG A 16 10.84 5.18 8.40
N ASP A 17 11.53 4.76 7.33
CA ASP A 17 11.71 5.56 6.12
C ASP A 17 10.37 5.85 5.42
N MET A 18 9.41 4.91 5.50
CA MET A 18 8.06 5.11 4.97
C MET A 18 7.31 6.25 5.67
N GLY A 19 7.74 6.64 6.87
CA GLY A 19 7.22 7.80 7.61
C GLY A 19 7.59 9.15 6.99
N ARG A 20 8.48 9.18 6.01
CA ARG A 20 8.97 10.40 5.34
C ARG A 20 8.24 10.69 4.01
N PHE A 21 7.50 9.72 3.49
CA PHE A 21 6.77 9.83 2.23
C PHE A 21 5.87 11.06 2.18
N PRO A 22 5.77 11.77 1.05
CA PRO A 22 4.89 12.93 0.93
C PRO A 22 3.41 12.52 1.06
N VAL A 23 2.57 13.44 1.54
CA VAL A 23 1.13 13.18 1.81
C VAL A 23 0.37 12.51 0.65
N PRO A 24 0.56 12.90 -0.62
CA PRO A 24 -0.10 12.23 -1.74
C PRO A 24 0.15 10.72 -1.82
N VAL A 25 1.31 10.24 -1.34
CA VAL A 25 1.63 8.81 -1.31
C VAL A 25 0.76 8.07 -0.30
N TYR A 26 0.55 8.64 0.89
CA TYR A 26 -0.36 8.08 1.87
C TYR A 26 -1.81 8.09 1.37
N VAL A 27 -2.23 9.15 0.69
CA VAL A 27 -3.57 9.25 0.08
C VAL A 27 -3.76 8.13 -0.94
N GLY A 28 -2.79 7.93 -1.84
CA GLY A 28 -2.85 6.88 -2.86
C GLY A 28 -2.85 5.47 -2.25
N ALA A 29 -1.94 5.19 -1.32
CA ALA A 29 -1.87 3.90 -0.63
C ALA A 29 -3.15 3.59 0.18
N THR A 30 -3.67 4.57 0.91
CA THR A 30 -4.92 4.45 1.67
C THR A 30 -6.09 4.19 0.73
N SER A 31 -6.23 4.99 -0.34
CA SER A 31 -7.31 4.85 -1.32
C SER A 31 -7.32 3.47 -1.96
N ASN A 32 -6.13 2.93 -2.25
CA ASN A 32 -5.96 1.60 -2.80
C ASN A 32 -6.46 0.49 -1.85
N ILE A 33 -6.15 0.60 -0.54
CA ILE A 33 -6.68 -0.31 0.48
C ILE A 33 -8.20 -0.18 0.61
N LEU A 34 -8.74 1.03 0.66
CA LEU A 34 -10.19 1.26 0.75
C LEU A 34 -10.93 0.67 -0.47
N LEU A 35 -10.39 0.89 -1.68
CA LEU A 35 -10.93 0.30 -2.89
C LEU A 35 -10.87 -1.23 -2.84
N THR A 36 -9.75 -1.81 -2.40
CA THR A 36 -9.58 -3.25 -2.23
C THR A 36 -10.64 -3.83 -1.30
N ILE A 37 -10.94 -3.17 -0.18
CA ILE A 37 -12.00 -3.58 0.76
C ILE A 37 -13.38 -3.52 0.10
N CYS A 38 -13.70 -2.43 -0.62
CA CYS A 38 -14.96 -2.31 -1.36
C CYS A 38 -15.12 -3.41 -2.42
N LEU A 39 -14.08 -3.68 -3.20
CA LEU A 39 -14.10 -4.76 -4.20
C LEU A 39 -14.24 -6.13 -3.54
N THR A 40 -13.58 -6.36 -2.39
CA THR A 40 -13.71 -7.59 -1.60
C THR A 40 -15.14 -7.78 -1.10
N TYR A 41 -15.80 -6.71 -0.63
CA TYR A 41 -17.21 -6.72 -0.24
C TYR A 41 -18.14 -7.12 -1.39
N LEU A 42 -17.90 -6.56 -2.59
CA LEU A 42 -18.68 -6.88 -3.78
C LEU A 42 -18.47 -8.31 -4.25
N LEU A 43 -17.21 -8.76 -4.32
CA LEU A 43 -16.87 -10.12 -4.74
C LEU A 43 -17.46 -11.18 -3.81
N LYS A 44 -17.36 -10.98 -2.49
CA LYS A 44 -17.93 -11.90 -1.51
C LYS A 44 -19.46 -12.01 -1.63
N GLY A 45 -20.13 -10.98 -2.14
CA GLY A 45 -21.56 -11.03 -2.45
C GLY A 45 -21.93 -11.82 -3.71
N ARG A 46 -20.95 -12.21 -4.53
CA ARG A 46 -21.15 -12.90 -5.82
C ARG A 46 -20.53 -14.29 -5.89
N SER A 47 -19.52 -14.59 -5.08
CA SER A 47 -18.76 -15.84 -5.18
C SER A 47 -18.32 -16.35 -3.81
N GLU A 48 -18.50 -17.65 -3.56
CA GLU A 48 -18.23 -18.29 -2.27
C GLU A 48 -17.40 -19.58 -2.38
N GLY A 49 -16.67 -19.76 -3.49
CA GLY A 49 -15.85 -20.95 -3.69
C GLY A 49 -14.62 -20.99 -2.78
N PRO A 50 -14.09 -22.20 -2.47
CA PRO A 50 -12.92 -22.36 -1.61
C PRO A 50 -11.65 -21.70 -2.19
N LEU A 51 -11.58 -21.57 -3.52
CA LEU A 51 -10.47 -20.91 -4.23
C LEU A 51 -10.69 -19.42 -4.46
N THR A 52 -11.86 -18.86 -4.10
CA THR A 52 -12.16 -17.45 -4.41
C THR A 52 -11.25 -16.49 -3.66
N LEU A 53 -11.01 -16.72 -2.36
CA LEU A 53 -10.10 -15.90 -1.56
C LEU A 53 -8.64 -15.94 -2.08
N PRO A 54 -7.99 -17.12 -2.26
CA PRO A 54 -6.61 -17.15 -2.74
C PRO A 54 -6.49 -16.56 -4.15
N ALA A 55 -7.41 -16.85 -5.07
CA ALA A 55 -7.38 -16.26 -6.41
C ALA A 55 -7.55 -14.74 -6.37
N TRP A 56 -8.44 -14.23 -5.52
CA TRP A 56 -8.64 -12.79 -5.33
C TRP A 56 -7.41 -12.10 -4.74
N ALA A 57 -6.81 -12.69 -3.71
CA ALA A 57 -5.61 -12.16 -3.07
C ALA A 57 -4.44 -12.09 -4.06
N VAL A 58 -4.19 -13.18 -4.80
CA VAL A 58 -3.17 -13.23 -5.85
C VAL A 58 -3.47 -12.20 -6.92
N GLY A 59 -4.72 -12.14 -7.43
CA GLY A 59 -5.11 -11.21 -8.48
C GLY A 59 -4.90 -9.75 -8.09
N ILE A 60 -5.32 -9.34 -6.90
CA ILE A 60 -5.14 -7.97 -6.41
C ILE A 60 -3.65 -7.64 -6.19
N ILE A 61 -2.88 -8.52 -5.57
CA ILE A 61 -1.45 -8.29 -5.34
C ILE A 61 -0.71 -8.20 -6.67
N SER A 62 -0.95 -9.13 -7.60
CA SER A 62 -0.36 -9.10 -8.94
C SER A 62 -0.74 -7.83 -9.71
N ALA A 63 -2.00 -7.38 -9.63
CA ALA A 63 -2.42 -6.13 -10.28
C ALA A 63 -1.69 -4.89 -9.71
N ASN A 64 -1.31 -4.92 -8.43
CA ASN A 64 -0.55 -3.85 -7.79
C ASN A 64 0.95 -3.90 -8.11
N VAL A 65 1.52 -5.09 -8.23
CA VAL A 65 2.96 -5.29 -8.48
C VAL A 65 3.31 -5.26 -9.97
N ALA A 66 2.40 -5.65 -10.86
CA ALA A 66 2.68 -5.73 -12.30
C ALA A 66 3.11 -4.40 -12.93
N PRO A 67 2.47 -3.24 -12.66
CA PRO A 67 2.93 -1.96 -13.19
C PRO A 67 4.35 -1.61 -12.73
N VAL A 68 4.68 -1.94 -11.48
CA VAL A 68 6.01 -1.72 -10.90
C VAL A 68 7.05 -2.57 -11.63
N VAL A 69 6.78 -3.86 -11.84
CA VAL A 69 7.69 -4.77 -12.54
C VAL A 69 7.91 -4.31 -13.98
N ALA A 70 6.84 -3.92 -14.68
CA ALA A 70 6.91 -3.43 -16.05
C ALA A 70 7.74 -2.14 -16.18
N LEU A 71 7.56 -1.19 -15.26
CA LEU A 71 8.36 0.03 -15.25
C LEU A 71 9.82 -0.26 -14.87
N ARG A 72 10.05 -1.19 -13.96
CA ARG A 72 11.39 -1.57 -13.51
C ARG A 72 12.21 -2.28 -14.58
N SER A 73 11.58 -3.04 -15.48
CA SER A 73 12.29 -3.68 -16.61
C SER A 73 12.86 -2.69 -17.62
N GLY A 74 12.39 -1.44 -17.62
CA GLY A 74 12.92 -0.37 -18.46
C GLY A 74 13.96 0.53 -17.78
N MET A 75 14.38 0.22 -16.55
CA MET A 75 15.40 0.99 -15.84
C MET A 75 16.80 0.65 -16.35
N ASP A 76 17.65 1.67 -16.45
CA ASP A 76 19.04 1.61 -16.87
C ASP A 76 19.98 2.25 -15.84
N GLU A 77 21.28 2.32 -16.15
CA GLU A 77 22.29 2.92 -15.28
C GLU A 77 22.12 4.44 -15.10
N GLU A 78 21.40 5.12 -16.01
CA GLU A 78 21.12 6.56 -15.93
C GLU A 78 19.91 6.90 -15.05
N THR A 79 19.21 5.89 -14.54
CA THR A 79 17.96 6.09 -13.80
C THR A 79 18.19 6.86 -12.49
N SER A 80 17.59 8.05 -12.41
CA SER A 80 17.66 8.91 -11.22
C SER A 80 16.68 8.46 -10.12
N PHE A 81 17.22 8.29 -8.91
CA PHE A 81 16.47 8.00 -7.69
C PHE A 81 16.28 9.28 -6.87
N PRO A 82 15.05 9.83 -6.76
CA PRO A 82 14.81 11.02 -5.96
C PRO A 82 14.95 10.73 -4.45
N PRO A 83 15.15 11.78 -3.63
CA PRO A 83 14.94 11.70 -2.19
C PRO A 83 13.56 11.17 -1.81
N ILE A 84 13.46 10.49 -0.67
CA ILE A 84 12.20 9.88 -0.20
C ILE A 84 11.08 10.92 -0.04
N GLU A 85 11.41 12.14 0.38
CA GLU A 85 10.46 13.22 0.62
C GLU A 85 9.90 13.83 -0.68
N GLU A 86 10.62 13.66 -1.79
CA GLU A 86 10.33 14.27 -3.09
C GLU A 86 9.68 13.30 -4.09
N MET A 87 9.42 12.06 -3.68
CA MET A 87 8.88 11.04 -4.58
C MET A 87 7.50 11.42 -5.15
N GLY A 88 7.33 11.19 -6.46
CA GLY A 88 6.04 11.18 -7.10
C GLY A 88 5.33 9.85 -6.88
N PHE A 89 4.07 9.88 -6.46
CA PHE A 89 3.29 8.66 -6.20
C PHE A 89 3.21 7.74 -7.43
N PHE A 90 2.92 8.26 -8.63
CA PHE A 90 2.80 7.42 -9.83
C PHE A 90 4.14 7.23 -10.57
N GLY A 91 5.01 8.24 -10.52
CA GLY A 91 6.25 8.27 -11.31
C GLY A 91 7.40 7.48 -10.69
N ASP A 92 7.49 7.39 -9.36
CA ASP A 92 8.67 6.84 -8.69
C ASP A 92 8.40 5.55 -7.93
N GLN A 93 7.16 5.05 -7.98
CA GLN A 93 6.75 3.82 -7.28
C GLN A 93 7.58 2.61 -7.65
N HIS A 94 8.12 2.53 -8.87
CA HIS A 94 8.94 1.42 -9.35
C HIS A 94 10.40 1.46 -8.89
N LYS A 95 10.82 2.57 -8.27
CA LYS A 95 12.19 2.84 -7.83
C LYS A 95 12.46 2.43 -6.39
N PHE A 96 11.45 1.95 -5.66
CA PHE A 96 11.64 1.45 -4.30
C PHE A 96 12.48 0.17 -4.27
N SER A 97 13.16 -0.04 -3.14
CA SER A 97 13.79 -1.32 -2.83
C SER A 97 12.77 -2.46 -2.78
N SER A 98 13.17 -3.66 -3.19
CA SER A 98 12.25 -4.80 -3.40
C SER A 98 11.47 -5.20 -2.14
N TRP A 99 12.07 -5.05 -0.96
CA TRP A 99 11.42 -5.37 0.32
C TRP A 99 10.22 -4.45 0.62
N VAL A 100 10.22 -3.22 0.11
CA VAL A 100 9.11 -2.27 0.27
C VAL A 100 7.85 -2.83 -0.39
N TYR A 101 7.97 -3.45 -1.57
CA TYR A 101 6.83 -4.11 -2.22
C TYR A 101 6.40 -5.38 -1.49
N ALA A 102 7.33 -6.12 -0.87
CA ALA A 102 6.98 -7.27 -0.05
C ALA A 102 6.13 -6.84 1.16
N VAL A 103 6.51 -5.76 1.83
CA VAL A 103 5.74 -5.17 2.94
C VAL A 103 4.40 -4.63 2.45
N ALA A 104 4.38 -3.90 1.33
CA ALA A 104 3.13 -3.38 0.75
C ALA A 104 2.16 -4.51 0.37
N SER A 105 2.67 -5.58 -0.23
CA SER A 105 1.90 -6.79 -0.59
C SER A 105 1.39 -7.51 0.65
N GLY A 106 2.21 -7.64 1.70
CA GLY A 106 1.81 -8.22 2.98
C GLY A 106 0.71 -7.40 3.67
N ASN A 107 0.83 -6.07 3.68
CA ASN A 107 -0.21 -5.18 4.19
C ASN A 107 -1.52 -5.33 3.39
N MET A 108 -1.44 -5.39 2.06
CA MET A 108 -2.61 -5.61 1.22
C MET A 108 -3.27 -6.98 1.48
N LEU A 109 -2.48 -8.05 1.58
CA LEU A 109 -2.96 -9.38 1.92
C LEU A 109 -3.68 -9.38 3.28
N PHE A 110 -3.12 -8.72 4.28
CA PHE A 110 -3.75 -8.57 5.60
C PHE A 110 -5.15 -7.96 5.47
N TRP A 111 -5.30 -6.85 4.74
CA TRP A 111 -6.60 -6.20 4.57
C TRP A 111 -7.60 -7.05 3.78
N ILE A 112 -7.14 -7.79 2.78
CA ILE A 112 -7.99 -8.73 2.02
C ILE A 112 -8.49 -9.84 2.94
N VAL A 113 -7.61 -10.51 3.69
CA VAL A 113 -7.99 -11.62 4.58
C VAL A 113 -8.90 -11.13 5.71
N LEU A 114 -8.58 -9.99 6.32
CA LEU A 114 -9.37 -9.42 7.41
C LEU A 114 -10.78 -9.04 6.94
N SER A 115 -10.89 -8.31 5.82
CA SER A 115 -12.18 -7.92 5.24
C SER A 115 -12.98 -9.14 4.78
N TRP A 116 -12.34 -10.12 4.14
CA TRP A 116 -12.97 -11.38 3.75
C TRP A 116 -13.54 -12.13 4.94
N SER A 117 -12.76 -12.28 6.02
CA SER A 117 -13.18 -12.95 7.25
C SER A 117 -14.37 -12.24 7.89
N LEU A 118 -14.33 -10.90 7.94
CA LEU A 118 -15.40 -10.09 8.51
C LEU A 118 -16.69 -10.19 7.69
N PHE A 119 -16.61 -10.05 6.37
CA PHE A 119 -17.76 -10.15 5.47
C PHE A 119 -18.31 -11.58 5.35
N SER A 120 -17.49 -12.60 5.62
CA SER A 120 -17.97 -13.99 5.73
C SER A 120 -18.85 -14.20 6.96
N ARG A 121 -18.66 -13.42 8.03
CA ARG A 121 -19.52 -13.48 9.22
C ARG A 121 -20.75 -12.59 9.10
N ARG A 122 -20.57 -11.36 8.64
CA ARG A 122 -21.64 -10.35 8.58
C ARG A 122 -21.43 -9.36 7.45
N ARG A 123 -22.13 -9.56 6.33
CA ARG A 123 -22.05 -8.71 5.14
C ARG A 123 -23.18 -7.70 5.09
N ASP A 124 -23.07 -6.61 5.85
CA ASP A 124 -23.98 -5.46 5.76
C ASP A 124 -23.24 -4.13 5.58
N ARG A 125 -23.98 -3.05 5.29
CA ARG A 125 -23.41 -1.72 5.03
C ARG A 125 -22.73 -1.11 6.26
N LYS A 126 -23.18 -1.45 7.47
CA LYS A 126 -22.56 -0.95 8.72
C LYS A 126 -21.21 -1.62 8.92
N THR A 127 -21.11 -2.94 8.69
CA THR A 127 -19.83 -3.65 8.71
C THR A 127 -18.86 -3.09 7.68
N LEU A 128 -19.32 -2.82 6.45
CA LEU A 128 -18.48 -2.18 5.42
C LEU A 128 -17.99 -0.81 5.86
N ALA A 129 -18.88 0.06 6.34
CA ALA A 129 -18.51 1.40 6.81
C ALA A 129 -17.50 1.36 7.96
N GLY A 130 -17.70 0.46 8.93
CA GLY A 130 -16.77 0.24 10.03
C GLY A 130 -15.40 -0.25 9.56
N MET A 131 -15.37 -1.19 8.61
CA MET A 131 -14.12 -1.70 8.02
C MET A 131 -13.36 -0.62 7.25
N LEU A 132 -14.07 0.23 6.49
CA LEU A 132 -13.46 1.35 5.78
C LEU A 132 -12.92 2.41 6.74
N ALA A 133 -13.66 2.74 7.80
CA ALA A 133 -13.19 3.69 8.82
C ALA A 133 -11.95 3.18 9.55
N LEU A 134 -11.94 1.89 9.93
CA LEU A 134 -10.77 1.24 10.55
C LEU A 134 -9.57 1.27 9.60
N ALA A 135 -9.76 0.87 8.34
CA ALA A 135 -8.69 0.87 7.35
C ALA A 135 -8.15 2.26 7.09
N PHE A 136 -9.01 3.26 6.93
CA PHE A 136 -8.62 4.67 6.78
C PHE A 136 -7.77 5.12 7.98
N ALA A 137 -8.23 4.85 9.20
CA ALA A 137 -7.51 5.26 10.40
C ALA A 137 -6.13 4.59 10.51
N CYS A 138 -6.04 3.28 10.28
CA CYS A 138 -4.77 2.55 10.38
C CYS A 138 -3.78 2.92 9.26
N THR A 139 -4.26 3.05 8.02
CA THR A 139 -3.39 3.29 6.86
C THR A 139 -2.94 4.74 6.74
N PHE A 140 -3.75 5.69 7.21
CA PHE A 140 -3.41 7.11 7.23
C PHE A 140 -2.69 7.55 8.51
N PHE A 141 -2.61 6.68 9.53
CA PHE A 141 -1.95 6.96 10.81
C PHE A 141 -0.52 7.56 10.67
N PRO A 142 0.36 7.07 9.77
CA PRO A 142 1.70 7.66 9.60
C PRO A 142 1.67 9.15 9.22
N ALA A 143 0.67 9.58 8.44
CA ALA A 143 0.51 10.98 8.08
C ALA A 143 0.01 11.82 9.27
N TRP A 144 -0.87 11.27 10.12
CA TRP A 144 -1.37 11.95 11.31
C TRP A 144 -0.30 12.19 12.38
N ILE A 145 0.64 11.26 12.53
CA ILE A 145 1.70 11.37 13.54
C ILE A 145 2.87 12.24 13.07
N ARG A 146 2.96 12.54 11.77
CA ARG A 146 4.05 13.32 11.18
C ARG A 146 4.24 14.71 11.83
N PRO A 147 3.20 15.50 12.13
CA PRO A 147 3.35 16.79 12.82
C PRO A 147 3.89 16.66 14.25
N PHE A 148 3.69 15.51 14.89
CA PHE A 148 4.14 15.24 16.26
C PHE A 148 5.58 14.70 16.31
N ARG A 149 6.09 14.20 15.19
CA ARG A 149 7.50 13.88 14.98
C ARG A 149 8.25 15.17 14.59
N ARG A 150 8.42 16.08 15.55
CA ARG A 150 9.40 17.18 15.40
C ARG A 150 10.83 16.61 15.47
N PRO A 151 11.80 17.23 14.78
CA PRO A 151 13.19 16.76 14.70
C PRO A 151 13.88 16.66 16.06
#